data_AF-A0A226DQE0-F1
#
_entry.id   AF-A0A226DQE0-F1
#
_cell.length_a   1.000
_cell.length_b   1.000
_cell.length_c   1.000
_cell.angle_alpha   90.00
_cell.angle_beta   90.00
_cell.angle_gamma   90.00
#
_symmetry.space_group_name_H-M   'P 1'
#
loop_
_entity.id
_entity.type
_entity.pdbx_description
1 polymer ?
#
loop_
_entity_poly.entity_id
_entity_poly.type
_entity_poly.pdbx_seq_one_letter_code
_entity_poly.pdbx_strand_id
1 'polypeptide(L)'
;MAPKRTNSGTPPSKRRRLQRPPRPITGWCRFVQEFIFSKKYDPNSFREAAALWKKLSDEDKNQYKNKFPEENTERLKAIQMWQQQNRILRRPPTCYGLFVRLMWTWERLRLQRLSFKDAAQFIALRWREFDPKERIKIEERARELIRRYNRQIKKVGDGKQLSSRWFEMPKLDVNYSPREQPIDEQVTEDEDDEDTLDVENIEIIFEEGYIFADQGCCIPQRE
;
A
#
# COMPACT_ATOMS: atom_id res chain seq x y z
N MET A 1 -31.05 -46.07 -2.93
CA MET A 1 -30.32 -45.54 -4.10
C MET A 1 -29.60 -44.27 -3.68
N ALA A 2 -28.26 -44.26 -3.68
CA ALA A 2 -27.48 -43.09 -3.28
C ALA A 2 -27.25 -42.15 -4.48
N PRO A 3 -27.40 -40.81 -4.33
CA PRO A 3 -27.16 -39.87 -5.41
C PRO A 3 -25.68 -39.90 -5.83
N LYS A 4 -25.44 -40.08 -7.13
CA LYS A 4 -24.10 -40.05 -7.72
C LYS A 4 -23.49 -38.67 -7.47
N ARG A 5 -22.36 -38.61 -6.75
CA ARG A 5 -21.52 -37.42 -6.63
C ARG A 5 -21.12 -36.97 -8.03
N THR A 6 -21.70 -35.88 -8.51
CA THR A 6 -21.29 -35.25 -9.75
C THR A 6 -19.85 -34.74 -9.59
N ASN A 7 -19.02 -35.02 -10.60
CA ASN A 7 -17.61 -34.70 -10.63
C ASN A 7 -17.36 -33.26 -10.16
N SER A 8 -16.59 -33.13 -9.08
CA SER A 8 -16.08 -31.89 -8.53
C SER A 8 -15.48 -31.05 -9.65
N GLY A 9 -16.21 -30.02 -10.06
CA GLY A 9 -15.78 -29.11 -11.12
C GLY A 9 -14.35 -28.64 -10.86
N THR A 10 -13.50 -28.75 -11.87
CA THR A 10 -12.13 -28.25 -11.84
C THR A 10 -12.15 -26.87 -11.19
N PRO A 11 -11.44 -26.67 -10.07
CA PRO A 11 -11.51 -25.41 -9.34
C PRO A 11 -11.19 -24.29 -10.34
N PRO A 12 -11.97 -23.20 -10.34
CA PRO A 12 -11.82 -22.13 -11.31
C PRO A 12 -10.35 -21.73 -11.35
N SER A 13 -9.75 -21.77 -12.55
CA SER A 13 -8.32 -21.58 -12.73
C SER A 13 -7.87 -20.35 -11.94
N LYS A 14 -6.93 -20.54 -11.01
CA LYS A 14 -6.44 -19.47 -10.14
C LYS A 14 -6.08 -18.30 -11.05
N ARG A 15 -6.81 -17.17 -10.93
CA ARG A 15 -6.58 -15.96 -11.73
C ARG A 15 -5.07 -15.70 -11.73
N ARG A 16 -4.41 -15.88 -12.88
CA ARG A 16 -2.96 -15.73 -12.97
C ARG A 16 -2.65 -14.29 -12.58
N ARG A 17 -1.92 -14.10 -11.47
CA ARG A 17 -1.48 -12.77 -11.05
C ARG A 17 -0.64 -12.20 -12.19
N LEU A 18 -0.86 -10.93 -12.54
CA LEU A 18 -0.02 -10.25 -13.52
C LEU A 18 1.42 -10.27 -13.02
N GLN A 19 2.31 -10.85 -13.81
CA GLN A 19 3.72 -10.92 -13.43
C GLN A 19 4.36 -9.54 -13.52
N ARG A 20 5.17 -9.20 -12.53
CA ARG A 20 5.92 -7.94 -12.52
C ARG A 20 7.00 -7.99 -13.60
N PRO A 21 7.20 -6.91 -14.39
CA PRO A 21 8.27 -6.87 -15.38
C PRO A 21 9.65 -7.20 -14.76
N PRO A 22 10.43 -8.09 -15.38
CA PRO A 22 11.72 -8.55 -14.86
C PRO A 22 12.73 -7.41 -14.78
N ARG A 23 13.77 -7.55 -13.95
CA ARG A 23 14.87 -6.58 -13.87
C ARG A 23 15.69 -6.59 -15.17
N PRO A 24 16.16 -5.44 -15.66
CA PRO A 24 17.01 -5.43 -16.84
C PRO A 24 18.35 -6.07 -16.46
N ILE A 25 18.98 -6.72 -17.43
CA ILE A 25 20.22 -7.47 -17.21
C ILE A 25 21.37 -6.46 -17.13
N THR A 26 22.08 -6.46 -16.00
CA THR A 26 23.25 -5.58 -15.81
C THR A 26 24.35 -5.90 -16.83
N GLY A 27 25.24 -4.95 -17.11
CA GLY A 27 26.34 -5.16 -18.07
C GLY A 27 27.22 -6.37 -17.73
N TRP A 28 27.53 -6.58 -16.44
CA TRP A 28 28.23 -7.78 -15.97
C TRP A 28 27.45 -9.06 -16.28
N CYS A 29 26.15 -9.10 -15.97
CA CYS A 29 25.33 -10.29 -16.25
C CYS A 29 25.24 -10.60 -17.75
N ARG A 30 25.23 -9.57 -18.62
CA ARG A 30 25.27 -9.74 -20.08
C ARG A 30 26.58 -10.37 -20.53
N PHE A 31 27.70 -9.81 -20.07
CA PHE A 31 29.03 -10.35 -20.36
C PHE A 31 29.14 -11.81 -19.91
N VAL A 32 28.67 -12.13 -18.70
CA VAL A 32 28.67 -13.52 -18.20
C VAL A 32 27.82 -14.44 -19.08
N GLN A 33 26.63 -13.99 -19.51
CA GLN A 33 25.78 -14.77 -20.42
C GLN A 33 26.48 -15.06 -21.74
N GLU A 34 27.10 -14.05 -22.37
CA GLU A 34 27.86 -14.21 -23.62
C GLU A 34 29.09 -15.11 -23.44
N PHE A 35 29.81 -14.94 -22.33
CA PHE A 35 30.99 -15.74 -22.02
C PHE A 35 30.65 -17.22 -21.81
N ILE A 36 29.60 -17.51 -21.03
CA ILE A 36 29.15 -18.89 -20.79
C ILE A 36 28.60 -19.52 -22.07
N PHE A 37 27.90 -18.74 -22.90
CA PHE A 37 27.35 -19.23 -24.17
C PHE A 37 28.46 -19.58 -25.17
N SER A 38 29.57 -18.84 -25.19
CA SER A 38 30.70 -19.09 -26.08
C SER A 38 31.58 -20.29 -25.66
N LYS A 39 31.82 -20.49 -24.35
CA LYS A 39 32.72 -21.56 -23.86
C LYS A 39 32.10 -22.94 -23.66
N LYS A 40 30.78 -23.11 -23.89
CA LYS A 40 29.96 -24.23 -23.38
C LYS A 40 29.96 -24.27 -21.84
N TYR A 41 28.91 -24.82 -21.24
CA TYR A 41 28.71 -24.77 -19.80
C TYR A 41 29.76 -25.59 -19.03
N ASP A 42 30.74 -24.91 -18.42
CA ASP A 42 31.72 -25.47 -17.48
C ASP A 42 31.43 -24.90 -16.08
N PRO A 43 31.42 -25.72 -15.00
CA PRO A 43 31.38 -25.24 -13.61
C PRO A 43 32.35 -24.10 -13.28
N ASN A 44 33.51 -24.04 -13.94
CA ASN A 44 34.53 -23.01 -13.73
C ASN A 44 34.32 -21.73 -14.56
N SER A 45 33.41 -21.74 -15.53
CA SER A 45 33.18 -20.61 -16.46
C SER A 45 32.85 -19.29 -15.76
N PHE A 46 32.11 -19.33 -14.64
CA PHE A 46 31.79 -18.11 -13.87
C PHE A 46 33.03 -17.47 -13.22
N ARG A 47 33.97 -18.28 -12.71
CA ARG A 47 35.20 -17.77 -12.09
C ARG A 47 36.10 -17.13 -13.15
N GLU A 48 36.22 -17.77 -14.30
CA GLU A 48 36.97 -17.22 -15.43
C GLU A 48 36.35 -15.92 -15.96
N ALA A 49 35.02 -15.87 -16.12
CA ALA A 49 34.32 -14.66 -16.50
C ALA A 49 34.62 -13.51 -15.53
N ALA A 50 34.63 -13.78 -14.22
CA ALA A 50 34.90 -12.76 -13.22
C ALA A 50 36.34 -12.24 -13.31
N ALA A 51 37.29 -13.13 -13.56
CA ALA A 51 38.70 -12.75 -13.78
C ALA A 51 38.86 -11.92 -15.07
N LEU A 52 38.17 -12.30 -16.15
CA LEU A 52 38.22 -11.57 -17.43
C LEU A 52 37.56 -10.21 -17.33
N TRP A 53 36.41 -10.09 -16.65
CA TRP A 53 35.74 -8.81 -16.45
C TRP A 53 36.58 -7.81 -15.66
N LYS A 54 37.37 -8.27 -14.69
CA LYS A 54 38.34 -7.40 -13.99
C LYS A 54 39.45 -6.91 -14.92
N LYS A 55 39.85 -7.71 -15.91
CA LYS A 55 40.90 -7.38 -16.88
C LYS A 55 40.40 -6.55 -18.08
N LEU A 56 39.09 -6.55 -18.36
CA LEU A 56 38.51 -5.77 -19.45
C LEU A 56 38.74 -4.27 -19.22
N SER A 57 39.02 -3.56 -20.32
CA SER A 57 39.10 -2.10 -20.34
C SER A 57 37.74 -1.48 -19.98
N ASP A 58 37.74 -0.22 -19.57
CA ASP A 58 36.49 0.48 -19.30
C ASP A 58 35.69 0.75 -20.59
N GLU A 59 36.37 0.86 -21.73
CA GLU A 59 35.77 0.97 -23.06
C GLU A 59 34.95 -0.28 -23.42
N ASP A 60 35.52 -1.47 -23.21
CA ASP A 60 34.82 -2.74 -23.45
C ASP A 60 33.66 -2.93 -22.47
N LYS A 61 33.87 -2.59 -21.18
CA LYS A 61 32.77 -2.60 -20.19
C LYS A 61 31.65 -1.65 -20.56
N ASN A 62 31.96 -0.51 -21.18
CA ASN A 62 30.95 0.47 -21.59
C ASN A 62 30.02 -0.09 -22.68
N GLN A 63 30.51 -0.95 -23.58
CA GLN A 63 29.65 -1.62 -24.57
C GLN A 63 28.50 -2.39 -23.90
N TYR A 64 28.78 -3.05 -22.78
CA TYR A 64 27.78 -3.77 -21.99
C TYR A 64 26.89 -2.86 -21.13
N LYS A 65 27.41 -1.71 -20.69
CA LYS A 65 26.66 -0.75 -19.86
C LYS A 65 25.68 0.09 -20.68
N ASN A 66 25.99 0.40 -21.94
CA ASN A 66 25.19 1.32 -22.77
C ASN A 66 23.75 0.84 -23.04
N LYS A 67 23.50 -0.48 -23.05
CA LYS A 67 22.15 -1.05 -23.25
C LYS A 67 21.28 -1.01 -21.98
N PHE A 68 21.89 -0.95 -20.80
CA PHE A 68 21.17 -0.96 -19.54
C PHE A 68 20.22 0.23 -19.32
N PRO A 69 20.60 1.50 -19.58
CA PRO A 69 19.72 2.64 -19.34
C PRO A 69 18.45 2.57 -20.19
N GLU A 70 18.56 2.23 -21.47
CA GLU A 70 17.42 2.11 -22.39
C GLU A 70 16.42 1.05 -21.89
N GLU A 71 16.88 -0.17 -21.65
CA GLU A 71 16.03 -1.25 -21.12
C GLU A 71 15.42 -0.92 -19.75
N ASN A 72 16.16 -0.19 -18.91
CA ASN A 72 15.63 0.25 -17.64
C ASN A 72 14.51 1.27 -17.83
N THR A 73 14.60 2.19 -18.80
CA THR A 73 13.50 3.13 -19.10
C THR A 73 12.26 2.39 -19.62
N GLU A 74 12.42 1.42 -20.52
CA GLU A 74 11.32 0.60 -21.03
C GLU A 74 10.66 -0.20 -19.91
N ARG A 75 11.49 -0.79 -19.04
CA ARG A 75 11.00 -1.50 -17.88
C ARG A 75 10.23 -0.59 -16.92
N LEU A 76 10.68 0.63 -16.68
CA LEU A 76 9.97 1.58 -15.82
C LEU A 76 8.58 1.88 -16.39
N LYS A 77 8.47 2.08 -17.71
CA LYS A 77 7.18 2.20 -18.41
C LYS A 77 6.31 0.94 -18.21
N ALA A 78 6.90 -0.24 -18.40
CA ALA A 78 6.20 -1.51 -18.19
C ALA A 78 5.75 -1.70 -16.72
N ILE A 79 6.56 -1.29 -15.73
CA ILE A 79 6.21 -1.33 -14.31
C ILE A 79 5.03 -0.42 -14.04
N GLN A 80 5.02 0.79 -14.60
CA GLN A 80 3.92 1.73 -14.45
C GLN A 80 2.61 1.13 -14.99
N MET A 81 2.65 0.54 -16.19
CA MET A 81 1.51 -0.16 -16.79
C MET A 81 1.06 -1.35 -15.93
N TRP A 82 1.99 -2.16 -15.45
CA TRP A 82 1.71 -3.28 -14.54
C TRP A 82 1.08 -2.82 -13.22
N GLN A 83 1.53 -1.71 -12.65
CA GLN A 83 0.94 -1.12 -11.44
C GLN A 83 -0.50 -0.65 -11.70
N GLN A 84 -0.75 0.01 -12.83
CA GLN A 84 -2.10 0.42 -13.23
C GLN A 84 -3.02 -0.80 -13.38
N GLN A 85 -2.60 -1.81 -14.16
CA GLN A 85 -3.40 -3.02 -14.34
C GLN A 85 -3.67 -3.73 -13.01
N ASN A 86 -2.67 -3.88 -12.14
CA ASN A 86 -2.86 -4.48 -10.82
C ASN A 86 -3.80 -3.69 -9.92
N ARG A 87 -3.81 -2.36 -10.00
CA ARG A 87 -4.77 -1.54 -9.26
C ARG A 87 -6.21 -1.83 -9.71
N ILE A 88 -6.44 -2.04 -11.01
CA ILE A 88 -7.77 -2.41 -11.54
C ILE A 88 -8.18 -3.82 -11.12
N LEU A 89 -7.23 -4.74 -11.00
CA LEU A 89 -7.52 -6.10 -10.53
C LEU A 89 -7.81 -6.19 -9.03
N ARG A 90 -7.56 -5.13 -8.25
CA ARG A 90 -7.90 -5.11 -6.82
C ARG A 90 -9.40 -4.97 -6.66
N ARG A 91 -9.98 -5.81 -5.79
CA ARG A 91 -11.38 -5.69 -5.42
C ARG A 91 -11.64 -4.33 -4.76
N PRO A 92 -12.76 -3.67 -5.07
CA PRO A 92 -13.13 -2.44 -4.39
C PRO A 92 -13.38 -2.71 -2.90
N PRO A 93 -13.28 -1.69 -2.04
CA PRO A 93 -13.64 -1.82 -0.63
C PRO A 93 -15.11 -2.22 -0.48
N THR A 94 -15.39 -3.01 0.55
CA THR A 94 -16.76 -3.31 0.98
C THR A 94 -17.40 -2.07 1.61
N CYS A 95 -18.70 -2.13 1.89
CA CYS A 95 -19.38 -1.06 2.63
C CYS A 95 -18.69 -0.77 3.98
N TYR A 96 -18.42 -1.80 4.78
CA TYR A 96 -17.64 -1.65 6.02
C TYR A 96 -16.23 -1.10 5.76
N GLY A 97 -15.56 -1.53 4.70
CA GLY A 97 -14.24 -1.00 4.33
C GLY A 97 -14.25 0.48 3.94
N LEU A 98 -15.34 0.98 3.34
CA LEU A 98 -15.54 2.41 3.10
C LEU A 98 -15.79 3.16 4.41
N PHE A 99 -16.62 2.62 5.29
CA PHE A 99 -16.86 3.18 6.62
C PHE A 99 -15.58 3.29 7.45
N VAL A 100 -14.77 2.24 7.50
CA VAL A 100 -13.47 2.26 8.19
C VAL A 100 -12.60 3.43 7.69
N ARG A 101 -12.56 3.66 6.37
CA ARG A 101 -11.82 4.80 5.81
C ARG A 101 -12.37 6.16 6.26
N LEU A 102 -13.70 6.30 6.32
CA LEU A 102 -14.34 7.51 6.84
C LEU A 102 -14.01 7.73 8.33
N MET A 103 -14.04 6.67 9.13
CA MET A 103 -13.64 6.74 10.54
C MET A 103 -12.19 7.18 10.71
N TRP A 104 -11.26 6.67 9.89
CA TRP A 104 -9.86 7.12 9.91
C TRP A 104 -9.68 8.58 9.49
N THR A 105 -10.59 9.14 8.69
CA THR A 105 -10.57 10.57 8.37
C THR A 105 -11.17 11.44 9.47
N TRP A 106 -12.26 11.01 10.11
CA TRP A 106 -12.94 11.77 11.15
C TRP A 106 -12.21 11.72 12.49
N GLU A 107 -11.74 10.54 12.88
CA GLU A 107 -11.20 10.25 14.22
C GLU A 107 -9.69 10.00 14.19
N ARG A 108 -8.98 10.63 13.23
CA ARG A 108 -7.56 10.34 12.95
C ARG A 108 -6.69 10.40 14.19
N LEU A 109 -6.79 11.49 14.97
CA LEU A 109 -5.96 11.72 16.16
C LEU A 109 -6.24 10.67 17.25
N ARG A 110 -7.52 10.38 17.49
CA ARG A 110 -7.93 9.38 18.49
C ARG A 110 -7.45 7.99 18.12
N LEU A 111 -7.68 7.57 16.88
CA LEU A 111 -7.29 6.24 16.40
C LEU A 111 -5.77 6.05 16.34
N GLN A 112 -4.98 7.12 16.15
CA GLN A 112 -3.52 7.06 16.18
C GLN A 112 -2.95 6.79 17.58
N ARG A 113 -3.68 7.13 18.64
CA ARG A 113 -3.26 6.90 20.04
C ARG A 113 -3.58 5.50 20.54
N LEU A 114 -4.53 4.81 19.89
CA LEU A 114 -4.99 3.48 20.29
C LEU A 114 -4.09 2.39 19.70
N SER A 115 -4.02 1.25 20.38
CA SER A 115 -3.47 0.03 19.77
C SER A 115 -4.34 -0.38 18.57
N PHE A 116 -3.76 -1.14 17.62
CA PHE A 116 -4.52 -1.60 16.46
C PHE A 116 -5.77 -2.41 16.84
N LYS A 117 -5.67 -3.24 17.89
CA LYS A 117 -6.78 -4.07 18.38
C LYS A 117 -7.91 -3.19 18.93
N ASP A 118 -7.58 -2.19 19.74
CA ASP A 118 -8.55 -1.31 20.37
C ASP A 118 -9.20 -0.37 19.33
N ALA A 119 -8.41 0.14 18.39
CA ALA A 119 -8.91 0.90 17.25
C ALA A 119 -9.91 0.08 16.42
N ALA A 120 -9.60 -1.19 16.14
CA ALA A 120 -10.51 -2.06 15.41
C ALA A 120 -11.82 -2.34 16.16
N GLN A 121 -11.76 -2.55 17.48
CA GLN A 121 -12.94 -2.73 18.33
C GLN A 121 -13.78 -1.45 18.38
N PHE A 122 -13.15 -0.29 18.56
CA PHE A 122 -13.80 1.01 18.55
C PHE A 122 -14.55 1.23 17.23
N ILE A 123 -13.91 1.01 16.08
CA ILE A 123 -14.56 1.15 14.77
C ILE A 123 -15.71 0.15 14.61
N ALA A 124 -15.57 -1.07 15.12
CA ALA A 124 -16.64 -2.07 15.04
C ALA A 124 -17.86 -1.71 15.90
N LEU A 125 -17.67 -1.10 17.07
CA LEU A 125 -18.76 -0.57 17.90
C LEU A 125 -19.45 0.60 17.20
N ARG A 126 -18.65 1.58 16.72
CA ARG A 126 -19.16 2.71 15.93
C ARG A 126 -19.94 2.28 14.71
N TRP A 127 -19.54 1.20 14.05
CA TRP A 127 -20.29 0.64 12.93
C TRP A 127 -21.67 0.13 13.33
N ARG A 128 -21.82 -0.49 14.52
CA ARG A 128 -23.11 -0.98 15.01
C ARG A 128 -24.05 0.19 15.35
N GLU A 129 -23.49 1.24 15.92
CA GLU A 129 -24.20 2.47 16.31
C GLU A 129 -24.42 3.44 15.13
N PHE A 130 -23.84 3.15 13.97
CA PHE A 130 -23.88 4.06 12.83
C PHE A 130 -25.31 4.24 12.30
N ASP A 131 -25.69 5.48 12.02
CA ASP A 131 -27.03 5.83 11.56
C ASP A 131 -27.43 4.99 10.32
N PRO A 132 -28.59 4.30 10.35
CA PRO A 132 -29.03 3.48 9.24
C PRO A 132 -29.17 4.24 7.91
N LYS A 133 -29.56 5.52 7.93
CA LYS A 133 -29.74 6.31 6.69
C LYS A 133 -28.39 6.62 6.05
N GLU A 134 -27.40 7.03 6.84
CA GLU A 134 -26.02 7.21 6.36
C GLU A 134 -25.39 5.89 5.90
N ARG A 135 -25.68 4.78 6.60
CA ARG A 135 -25.23 3.45 6.17
C ARG A 135 -25.70 3.11 4.75
N ILE A 136 -26.97 3.38 4.42
CA ILE A 136 -27.52 3.14 3.08
C ILE A 136 -26.72 3.89 2.00
N LYS A 137 -26.33 5.15 2.26
CA LYS A 137 -25.51 5.95 1.32
C LYS A 137 -24.14 5.29 1.07
N ILE A 138 -23.49 4.78 2.11
CA ILE A 138 -22.20 4.07 1.98
C ILE A 138 -22.38 2.74 1.22
N GLU A 139 -23.46 2.01 1.48
CA GLU A 139 -23.78 0.78 0.75
C GLU A 139 -24.02 1.01 -0.74
N GLU A 140 -24.78 2.04 -1.10
CA GLU A 140 -25.02 2.42 -2.49
C GLU A 140 -23.71 2.77 -3.19
N ARG A 141 -22.83 3.51 -2.52
CA ARG A 141 -21.49 3.82 -3.03
C ARG A 141 -20.65 2.56 -3.22
N ALA A 142 -20.65 1.63 -2.26
CA ALA A 142 -19.94 0.35 -2.38
C ALA A 142 -20.48 -0.47 -3.56
N ARG A 143 -21.81 -0.54 -3.72
CA ARG A 143 -22.47 -1.20 -4.86
C ARG A 143 -22.03 -0.59 -6.19
N GLU A 144 -21.97 0.74 -6.28
CA GLU A 144 -21.52 1.41 -7.50
C GLU A 144 -20.04 1.13 -7.83
N LEU A 145 -19.16 1.12 -6.81
CA LEU A 145 -17.76 0.71 -7.00
C LEU A 145 -17.64 -0.73 -7.51
N ILE A 146 -18.45 -1.65 -6.99
CA ILE A 146 -18.50 -3.04 -7.45
C ILE A 146 -18.98 -3.12 -8.91
N ARG A 147 -20.02 -2.38 -9.29
CA ARG A 147 -20.49 -2.34 -10.70
C ARG A 147 -19.42 -1.81 -11.64
N ARG A 148 -18.70 -0.75 -11.25
CA ARG A 148 -17.57 -0.19 -12.03
C ARG A 148 -16.44 -1.21 -12.17
N TYR A 149 -16.03 -1.83 -11.06
CA TYR A 149 -15.00 -2.87 -11.06
C TYR A 149 -15.37 -4.05 -11.98
N ASN A 150 -16.60 -4.55 -11.90
CA ASN A 150 -17.05 -5.66 -12.75
C ASN A 150 -17.02 -5.30 -14.25
N ARG A 151 -17.42 -4.08 -14.61
CA ARG A 151 -17.31 -3.56 -15.98
C ARG A 151 -15.86 -3.51 -16.45
N GLN A 152 -14.92 -3.12 -15.57
CA GLN A 152 -13.49 -3.06 -15.90
C GLN A 152 -12.87 -4.44 -16.05
N ILE A 153 -13.13 -5.35 -15.11
CA ILE A 153 -12.64 -6.73 -15.19
C ILE A 153 -13.13 -7.41 -16.48
N LYS A 154 -14.37 -7.15 -16.90
CA LYS A 154 -14.88 -7.64 -18.19
C LYS A 154 -14.03 -7.12 -19.36
N LYS A 155 -13.78 -5.80 -19.44
CA LYS A 155 -12.94 -5.21 -20.49
C LYS A 155 -11.52 -5.79 -20.53
N VAL A 156 -10.93 -6.06 -19.36
CA VAL A 156 -9.60 -6.70 -19.25
C VAL A 156 -9.64 -8.14 -19.74
N GLY A 157 -10.69 -8.89 -19.38
CA GLY A 157 -10.90 -10.25 -19.85
C GLY A 157 -11.04 -10.32 -21.39
N ASP A 158 -11.64 -9.30 -21.99
CA ASP A 158 -11.79 -9.16 -23.44
C ASP A 158 -10.49 -8.70 -24.16
N GLY A 159 -9.37 -8.55 -23.44
CA GLY A 159 -8.09 -8.11 -24.01
C GLY A 159 -8.00 -6.62 -24.36
N LYS A 160 -9.00 -5.81 -23.98
CA LYS A 160 -9.00 -4.37 -24.29
C LYS A 160 -8.06 -3.62 -23.34
N GLN A 161 -7.21 -2.76 -23.90
CA GLN A 161 -6.39 -1.85 -23.09
C GLN A 161 -7.30 -0.88 -22.31
N LEU A 162 -6.98 -0.70 -21.03
CA LEU A 162 -7.69 0.21 -20.15
C LEU A 162 -7.16 1.62 -20.35
N SER A 163 -8.05 2.58 -20.49
CA SER A 163 -7.67 3.99 -20.48
C SER A 163 -7.15 4.39 -19.08
N SER A 164 -6.09 5.19 -19.05
CA SER A 164 -5.43 5.70 -17.83
C SER A 164 -6.28 6.71 -17.05
N ARG A 165 -7.27 7.35 -17.69
CA ARG A 165 -8.08 8.45 -17.13
C ARG A 165 -9.07 8.01 -16.04
N TRP A 166 -9.26 6.72 -15.82
CA TRP A 166 -10.33 6.19 -14.96
C TRP A 166 -9.98 6.06 -13.48
N PHE A 167 -8.75 6.37 -13.06
CA PHE A 167 -8.31 6.19 -11.67
C PHE A 167 -8.68 7.32 -10.72
N GLU A 168 -9.32 8.38 -11.22
CA GLU A 168 -9.93 9.37 -10.37
C GLU A 168 -11.16 8.76 -9.70
N MET A 169 -10.93 8.12 -8.53
CA MET A 169 -12.03 7.83 -7.63
C MET A 169 -12.72 9.17 -7.35
N PRO A 170 -14.06 9.26 -7.49
CA PRO A 170 -14.76 10.43 -7.01
C PRO A 170 -14.32 10.63 -5.58
N LYS A 171 -13.78 11.81 -5.26
CA LYS A 171 -13.42 12.15 -3.89
C LYS A 171 -14.67 11.90 -3.04
N LEU A 172 -14.49 11.34 -1.85
CA LEU A 172 -15.60 11.35 -0.90
C LEU A 172 -15.81 12.83 -0.60
N ASP A 173 -16.97 13.38 -0.98
CA ASP A 173 -17.37 14.68 -0.47
C ASP A 173 -17.65 14.47 1.01
N VAL A 174 -16.61 14.63 1.83
CA VAL A 174 -16.65 14.46 3.28
C VAL A 174 -17.20 15.76 3.88
N ASN A 175 -18.42 16.14 3.51
CA ASN A 175 -19.17 17.19 4.21
C ASN A 175 -20.00 16.58 5.36
N TYR A 176 -19.61 15.43 5.87
CA TYR A 176 -20.11 14.91 7.14
C TYR A 176 -19.17 15.42 8.23
N SER A 177 -19.50 16.60 8.76
CA SER A 177 -19.06 16.95 10.11
C SER A 177 -19.88 16.04 11.03
N PRO A 178 -19.27 15.17 11.84
CA PRO A 178 -19.97 14.60 12.97
C PRO A 178 -20.63 15.79 13.67
N ARG A 179 -21.96 15.78 13.80
CA ARG A 179 -22.62 16.70 14.73
C ARG A 179 -21.85 16.47 16.02
N GLU A 180 -21.13 17.48 16.49
CA GLU A 180 -20.69 17.53 17.88
C GLU A 180 -21.99 17.37 18.65
N GLN A 181 -22.29 16.13 19.05
CA GLN A 181 -23.25 15.95 20.10
C GLN A 181 -22.58 16.71 21.25
N PRO A 182 -23.26 17.71 21.83
CA PRO A 182 -22.74 18.33 23.03
C PRO A 182 -22.35 17.16 23.92
N ILE A 183 -21.07 17.10 24.25
CA ILE A 183 -20.65 16.28 25.35
C ILE A 183 -21.45 16.92 26.47
N ASP A 184 -22.53 16.28 26.90
CA ASP A 184 -23.13 16.58 28.18
C ASP A 184 -21.97 16.33 29.14
N GLU A 185 -21.22 17.40 29.43
CA GLU A 185 -20.48 17.54 30.66
C GLU A 185 -21.53 17.22 31.71
N GLN A 186 -21.55 15.97 32.14
CA GLN A 186 -22.05 15.64 33.45
C GLN A 186 -21.13 16.42 34.38
N VAL A 187 -21.56 17.64 34.67
CA VAL A 187 -21.24 18.35 35.89
C VAL A 187 -21.57 17.35 36.98
N THR A 188 -20.55 16.65 37.47
CA THR A 188 -20.61 16.10 38.80
C THR A 188 -20.68 17.34 39.69
N GLU A 189 -21.90 17.66 40.12
CA GLU A 189 -22.10 18.44 41.34
C GLU A 189 -21.48 17.59 42.45
N ASP A 190 -20.16 17.71 42.60
CA ASP A 190 -19.46 17.28 43.79
C ASP A 190 -19.89 18.27 44.88
N GLU A 191 -20.84 17.81 45.69
CA GLU A 191 -21.22 18.44 46.94
C GLU A 191 -19.96 18.69 47.77
N ASP A 192 -19.91 19.90 48.31
CA ASP A 192 -18.86 20.44 49.16
C ASP A 192 -18.48 19.47 50.30
N ASP A 193 -17.23 18.99 50.29
CA ASP A 193 -16.49 18.70 51.52
C ASP A 193 -15.17 19.48 51.46
N GLU A 194 -15.15 20.57 52.21
CA GLU A 194 -13.99 21.37 52.59
C GLU A 194 -12.89 20.47 53.16
N ASP A 195 -11.82 20.24 52.39
CA ASP A 195 -10.52 19.91 52.96
C ASP A 195 -9.46 20.78 52.27
N THR A 196 -9.08 21.83 52.99
CA THR A 196 -8.02 22.76 52.66
C THR A 196 -6.69 22.02 52.72
N LEU A 197 -6.16 21.59 51.57
CA LEU A 197 -4.77 21.16 51.47
C LEU A 197 -3.92 22.31 50.93
N ASP A 198 -3.09 22.85 51.80
CA ASP A 198 -1.97 23.73 51.46
C ASP A 198 -1.02 22.99 50.52
N VAL A 199 -1.09 23.30 49.23
CA VAL A 199 -0.07 22.90 48.25
C VAL A 199 0.79 24.12 47.97
N GLU A 200 1.83 24.27 48.79
CA GLU A 200 2.96 25.12 48.45
C GLU A 200 3.61 24.61 47.14
N ASN A 201 3.78 25.55 46.21
CA ASN A 201 4.78 25.58 45.15
C ASN A 201 5.02 24.30 44.32
N ILE A 202 4.38 24.24 43.16
CA ILE A 202 4.97 23.60 41.99
C ILE A 202 5.08 24.64 40.87
N GLU A 203 6.23 25.30 40.81
CA GLU A 203 6.69 25.99 39.61
C GLU A 203 6.94 24.93 38.52
N ILE A 204 5.99 24.77 37.58
CA ILE A 204 6.25 24.03 36.35
C ILE A 204 6.85 25.02 35.35
N ILE A 205 8.19 25.05 35.34
CA ILE A 205 8.99 25.67 34.30
C ILE A 205 8.80 24.85 33.02
N PHE A 206 8.06 25.38 32.05
CA PHE A 206 8.07 24.88 30.67
C PHE A 206 9.21 25.55 29.91
N GLU A 207 10.41 25.00 30.05
CA GLU A 207 11.55 25.32 29.20
C GLU A 207 11.52 24.49 27.91
N GLU A 208 11.58 25.23 26.80
CA GLU A 208 12.27 24.91 25.54
C GLU A 208 11.75 23.78 24.62
N GLY A 209 11.08 24.20 23.55
CA GLY A 209 11.70 24.17 22.22
C GLY A 209 12.12 22.82 21.65
N TYR A 210 11.18 21.97 21.25
CA TYR A 210 11.47 20.84 20.36
C TYR A 210 11.36 21.24 18.88
N ILE A 211 12.49 21.64 18.30
CA ILE A 211 12.67 21.77 16.85
C ILE A 211 12.91 20.36 16.29
N PHE A 212 12.01 19.89 15.42
CA PHE A 212 12.22 18.66 14.65
C PHE A 212 13.35 18.89 13.64
N ALA A 213 14.58 18.53 14.02
CA ALA A 213 15.71 18.46 13.11
C ALA A 213 15.66 17.15 12.31
N ASP A 214 15.72 17.34 10.99
CA ASP A 214 15.78 16.37 9.91
C ASP A 214 17.00 15.44 10.09
N GLN A 215 16.79 14.19 10.53
CA GLN A 215 17.88 13.21 10.61
C GLN A 215 18.18 12.65 9.22
N GLY A 216 19.07 13.36 8.53
CA GLY A 216 19.86 12.83 7.44
C GLY A 216 20.70 11.63 7.88
N CYS A 217 20.66 10.57 7.10
CA CYS A 217 21.46 9.36 7.27
C CYS A 217 22.97 9.67 7.33
N CYS A 218 23.59 9.46 8.49
CA CYS A 218 25.04 9.35 8.58
C CYS A 218 25.49 8.01 7.97
N ILE A 219 26.26 8.09 6.88
CA ILE A 219 27.07 6.98 6.36
C ILE A 219 28.40 6.99 7.14
N PRO A 220 28.80 5.90 7.83
CA PRO A 220 30.11 5.85 8.46
C PRO A 220 31.20 5.76 7.38
N GLN A 221 32.10 6.74 7.37
CA GLN A 221 33.38 6.61 6.67
C GLN A 221 34.25 5.59 7.43
N ARG A 222 34.76 4.59 6.72
CA ARG A 222 35.85 3.73 7.20
C ARG A 222 37.15 4.36 6.74
N GLU A 223 38.01 4.67 7.71
CA GLU A 223 39.47 4.77 7.52
C GLU A 223 40.09 3.37 7.45
#